data_AF-A0A9D6NUP0-F1
#
_entry.id   AF-A0A9D6NUP0-F1
#
_cell.length_a   1.000
_cell.length_b   1.000
_cell.length_c   1.000
_cell.angle_alpha   90.00
_cell.angle_beta   90.00
_cell.angle_gamma   90.00
#
_symmetry.space_group_name_H-M   'P 1'
#
loop_
_entity.id
_entity.type
_entity.pdbx_description
1 polymer ?
#
loop_
_entity_poly.entity_id
_entity_poly.type
_entity_poly.pdbx_seq_one_letter_code
_entity_poly.pdbx_strand_id
1 'polypeptide(L)'
;MRAGILHFRDAAGNVVSYDLKTSALCGDGTQPCDPRSIGISPVINRLWGIYPQGNDASLGDGLNTIGLTVPIDNSINTDFAVARLDQRLSNAWNLFASYRYGRTKEAGFQQVDIAGLTGPGIHPTRQNPLQPRYVVVGLDGQITPTLTSETRVSWYRHWWAWQTQSPFPQVQGTNAALDVTNEAVVGIVSEPINIDTQNARARTWNGRDTYLSENLSWVTGPHTIQFGGNFRNQAIYHQRTDKVTGGLGTGPIYLFGWHRQFHHDSCGQPASHVWRRGDHELSAFGRCQPVESPLCDPVGHDGPRHSAPDARR
;
A
#
# COMPACT_ATOMS: atom_id res chain seq x y z
N MET A 1 13.78 -5.48 -27.12
CA MET A 1 13.89 -4.17 -26.45
C MET A 1 15.25 -3.80 -25.86
N ARG A 2 15.98 -4.70 -25.17
CA ARG A 2 17.31 -4.36 -24.57
C ARG A 2 18.33 -3.77 -25.55
N ALA A 3 18.27 -4.18 -26.82
CA ALA A 3 19.11 -3.66 -27.90
C ALA A 3 18.67 -2.30 -28.46
N GLY A 4 17.60 -1.67 -27.95
CA GLY A 4 17.04 -0.44 -28.51
C GLY A 4 16.33 -0.65 -29.86
N ILE A 5 16.00 -1.89 -30.20
CA ILE A 5 15.24 -2.26 -31.41
C ILE A 5 13.84 -2.71 -30.99
N LEU A 6 12.83 -2.16 -31.66
CA LEU A 6 11.42 -2.53 -31.55
C LEU A 6 10.97 -3.29 -32.80
N HIS A 7 10.08 -4.24 -32.62
CA HIS A 7 9.55 -5.09 -33.68
C HIS A 7 8.03 -4.95 -33.74
N PHE A 8 7.48 -4.70 -34.93
CA PHE A 8 6.04 -4.61 -35.14
C PHE A 8 5.64 -5.38 -36.39
N ARG A 9 4.38 -5.83 -36.47
CA ARG A 9 3.84 -6.43 -37.69
C ARG A 9 3.33 -5.34 -38.62
N ASP A 10 3.68 -5.43 -39.90
CA ASP A 10 3.04 -4.62 -40.94
C ASP A 10 1.62 -5.15 -41.28
N ALA A 11 0.91 -4.48 -42.19
CA ALA A 11 -0.42 -4.89 -42.63
C ALA A 11 -0.46 -6.27 -43.30
N ALA A 12 0.68 -6.77 -43.78
CA ALA A 12 0.84 -8.10 -44.37
C ALA A 12 1.27 -9.16 -43.33
N GLY A 13 1.48 -8.78 -42.07
CA GLY A 13 1.90 -9.66 -40.98
C GLY A 13 3.41 -9.86 -40.86
N ASN A 14 4.23 -9.21 -41.70
CA ASN A 14 5.69 -9.30 -41.65
C ASN A 14 6.24 -8.53 -40.45
N VAL A 15 7.26 -9.08 -39.79
CA VAL A 15 7.92 -8.41 -38.67
C VAL A 15 8.92 -7.38 -39.20
N VAL A 16 8.64 -6.10 -38.96
CA VAL A 16 9.50 -4.96 -39.28
C VAL A 16 10.26 -4.54 -38.03
N SER A 17 11.56 -4.27 -38.19
CA SER A 17 12.45 -3.87 -37.09
C SER A 17 12.72 -2.37 -37.15
N TYR A 18 12.60 -1.70 -36.00
CA TYR A 18 12.80 -0.28 -35.79
C TYR A 18 13.92 -0.11 -34.77
N ASP A 19 15.16 0.05 -35.25
CA ASP A 19 16.27 0.50 -34.41
C ASP A 19 16.02 1.97 -34.05
N LEU A 20 15.81 2.26 -32.77
CA LEU A 20 15.52 3.61 -32.31
C LEU A 20 16.62 4.61 -32.70
N LYS A 21 17.87 4.17 -32.85
CA LYS A 21 18.98 5.05 -33.20
C LYS A 21 19.03 5.42 -34.68
N THR A 22 18.68 4.48 -35.56
CA THR A 22 18.98 4.57 -37.00
C THR A 22 17.76 4.45 -37.92
N SER A 23 16.63 3.95 -37.42
CA SER A 23 15.42 3.76 -38.23
C SER A 23 14.81 5.09 -38.66
N ALA A 24 14.47 5.18 -39.95
CA ALA A 24 13.73 6.28 -40.58
C ALA A 24 12.28 5.90 -40.93
N LEU A 25 11.76 4.84 -40.31
CA LEU A 25 10.43 4.29 -40.61
C LEU A 25 9.34 4.83 -39.68
N CYS A 26 9.58 5.93 -38.96
CA CYS A 26 8.60 6.53 -38.05
C CYS A 26 7.80 7.67 -38.73
N GLY A 27 6.71 8.11 -38.09
CA GLY A 27 5.79 9.08 -38.66
C GLY A 27 4.96 8.49 -39.80
N ASP A 28 5.07 9.07 -41.00
CA ASP A 28 4.50 8.55 -42.25
C ASP A 28 5.38 7.48 -42.92
N GLY A 29 6.43 7.00 -42.23
CA GLY A 29 7.37 6.02 -42.74
C GLY A 29 8.63 6.63 -43.37
N THR A 30 8.81 7.95 -43.26
CA THR A 30 9.98 8.65 -43.83
C THR A 30 10.83 9.38 -42.79
N GLN A 31 10.39 9.42 -41.53
CA GLN A 31 11.03 10.23 -40.49
C GLN A 31 11.89 9.40 -39.54
N PRO A 32 13.02 9.95 -39.05
CA PRO A 32 13.84 9.31 -38.03
C PRO A 32 13.01 9.04 -36.77
N CYS A 33 13.08 7.81 -36.26
CA CYS A 33 12.43 7.41 -35.02
C CYS A 33 12.99 8.12 -33.79
N ASP A 34 14.28 8.49 -33.84
CA ASP A 34 14.91 9.42 -32.92
C ASP A 34 15.59 10.55 -33.71
N PRO A 35 14.98 11.75 -33.80
CA PRO A 35 15.59 12.91 -34.46
C PRO A 35 16.95 13.32 -33.90
N ARG A 36 17.28 12.90 -32.66
CA ARG A 36 18.57 13.19 -32.01
C ARG A 36 19.63 12.10 -32.27
N SER A 37 19.24 10.96 -32.86
CA SER A 37 20.10 9.80 -33.13
C SER A 37 20.90 9.31 -31.92
N ILE A 38 20.34 9.47 -30.72
CA ILE A 38 20.90 9.00 -29.45
C ILE A 38 20.55 7.51 -29.27
N GLY A 39 19.33 7.14 -29.64
CA GLY A 39 18.76 5.82 -29.41
C GLY A 39 18.22 5.67 -27.99
N ILE A 40 18.22 4.43 -27.48
CA ILE A 40 17.70 4.11 -26.15
C ILE A 40 18.47 4.83 -25.04
N SER A 41 17.75 5.37 -24.06
CA SER A 41 18.35 5.94 -22.85
C SER A 41 19.26 4.92 -22.14
N PRO A 42 20.52 5.27 -21.80
CA PRO A 42 21.43 4.36 -21.08
C PRO A 42 20.89 3.90 -19.73
N VAL A 43 20.09 4.73 -19.05
CA VAL A 43 19.45 4.39 -17.78
C VAL A 43 18.40 3.28 -17.98
N ILE A 44 17.57 3.41 -19.02
CA ILE A 44 16.55 2.41 -19.34
C ILE A 44 17.18 1.12 -19.84
N ASN A 45 18.25 1.19 -20.64
CA ASN A 45 18.98 0.01 -21.09
C ASN A 45 19.54 -0.78 -19.89
N ARG A 46 20.15 -0.10 -18.90
CA ARG A 46 20.61 -0.75 -17.65
C ARG A 46 19.46 -1.36 -16.85
N LEU A 47 18.32 -0.66 -16.75
CA LEU A 47 17.14 -1.18 -16.06
C LEU A 47 16.59 -2.43 -16.75
N TRP A 48 16.51 -2.44 -18.09
CA TRP A 48 16.09 -3.61 -18.83
C TRP A 48 17.13 -4.74 -18.80
N GLY A 49 18.40 -4.41 -18.60
CA GLY A 49 19.51 -5.35 -18.44
C GLY A 49 19.41 -6.21 -17.19
N ILE A 50 18.80 -5.72 -16.10
CA ILE A 50 18.64 -6.47 -14.84
C ILE A 50 17.45 -7.44 -14.85
N TYR A 51 16.58 -7.39 -15.86
CA TYR A 51 15.45 -8.32 -15.91
C TYR A 51 15.94 -9.77 -16.09
N PRO A 52 15.27 -10.73 -15.44
CA PRO A 52 15.50 -12.13 -15.72
C PRO A 52 15.11 -12.45 -17.17
N GLN A 53 15.57 -13.60 -17.66
CA GLN A 53 15.13 -14.13 -18.94
C GLN A 53 13.70 -14.64 -18.81
N GLY A 54 12.80 -14.20 -19.70
CA GLY A 54 11.44 -14.72 -19.75
C GLY A 54 11.39 -16.18 -20.22
N ASN A 55 10.35 -16.89 -19.80
CA ASN A 55 10.16 -18.32 -20.04
C ASN A 55 8.73 -18.67 -20.50
N ASP A 56 7.85 -17.68 -20.62
CA ASP A 56 6.45 -17.89 -20.99
C ASP A 56 6.11 -17.08 -22.25
N ALA A 57 6.10 -17.78 -23.39
CA ALA A 57 5.76 -17.20 -24.68
C ALA A 57 4.24 -17.06 -24.91
N SER A 58 3.40 -17.58 -24.02
CA SER A 58 1.95 -17.34 -24.07
C SER A 58 1.57 -15.94 -23.57
N LEU A 59 2.49 -15.29 -22.87
CA LEU A 59 2.39 -13.93 -22.35
C LEU A 59 3.32 -12.98 -23.12
N GLY A 60 2.98 -11.69 -23.10
CA GLY A 60 3.69 -10.65 -23.85
C GLY A 60 3.07 -10.40 -25.22
N ASP A 61 3.79 -9.64 -26.06
CA ASP A 61 3.33 -9.25 -27.41
C ASP A 61 3.85 -10.19 -28.51
N GLY A 62 4.62 -11.22 -28.13
CA GLY A 62 5.23 -12.19 -29.04
C GLY A 62 6.36 -11.64 -29.90
N LEU A 63 6.83 -10.40 -29.64
CA LEU A 63 7.86 -9.71 -30.43
C LEU A 63 8.87 -8.98 -29.54
N ASN A 64 8.42 -8.02 -28.74
CA ASN A 64 9.25 -7.14 -27.91
C ASN A 64 9.33 -7.57 -26.46
N THR A 65 8.25 -8.19 -25.97
CA THR A 65 8.06 -8.62 -24.58
C THR A 65 7.80 -10.11 -24.53
N ILE A 66 8.15 -10.71 -23.40
CA ILE A 66 7.92 -12.12 -23.11
C ILE A 66 7.53 -12.23 -21.63
N GLY A 67 6.65 -13.16 -21.30
CA GLY A 67 6.28 -13.41 -19.92
C GLY A 67 7.37 -14.09 -19.10
N LEU A 68 7.26 -13.91 -17.79
CA LEU A 68 7.99 -14.64 -16.78
C LEU A 68 6.99 -15.32 -15.86
N THR A 69 6.98 -16.65 -15.88
CA THR A 69 6.15 -17.49 -15.02
C THR A 69 7.07 -18.31 -14.13
N VAL A 70 7.07 -17.99 -12.84
CA VAL A 70 7.90 -18.67 -11.84
C VAL A 70 7.10 -18.91 -10.55
N PRO A 71 7.36 -19.99 -9.81
CA PRO A 71 6.80 -20.14 -8.48
C PRO A 71 7.47 -19.12 -7.54
N ILE A 72 6.67 -18.50 -6.67
CA ILE A 72 7.15 -17.58 -5.63
C ILE A 72 6.62 -18.02 -4.27
N ASP A 73 7.37 -17.73 -3.21
CA ASP A 73 6.93 -18.03 -1.85
C ASP A 73 5.69 -17.20 -1.49
N ASN A 74 4.66 -17.88 -1.01
CA ASN A 74 3.46 -17.29 -0.41
C ASN A 74 3.09 -18.01 0.90
N SER A 75 4.09 -18.59 1.57
CA SER A 75 3.90 -19.40 2.76
C SER A 75 3.25 -18.61 3.89
N ILE A 76 2.33 -19.27 4.58
CA ILE A 76 1.63 -18.74 5.75
C ILE A 76 1.98 -19.63 6.95
N ASN A 77 2.74 -19.07 7.88
CA ASN A 77 3.09 -19.73 9.14
C ASN A 77 2.24 -19.14 10.27
N THR A 78 1.47 -19.99 10.95
CA THR A 78 0.57 -19.56 12.04
C THR A 78 0.85 -20.32 13.33
N ASP A 79 1.11 -19.57 14.39
CA ASP A 79 1.21 -20.06 15.75
C ASP A 79 -0.05 -19.66 16.53
N PHE A 80 -0.62 -20.59 17.28
CA PHE A 80 -1.80 -20.35 18.09
C PHE A 80 -1.69 -21.03 19.45
N ALA A 81 -2.11 -20.32 20.49
CA ALA A 81 -2.20 -20.88 21.84
C ALA A 81 -3.42 -20.33 22.58
N VAL A 82 -4.00 -21.17 23.43
CA VAL A 82 -5.10 -20.80 24.30
C VAL A 82 -4.81 -21.30 25.71
N ALA A 83 -4.95 -20.39 26.68
CA ALA A 83 -5.08 -20.74 28.08
C ALA A 83 -6.51 -20.46 28.52
N ARG A 84 -7.06 -21.36 29.35
CA ARG A 84 -8.37 -21.20 29.98
C ARG A 84 -8.26 -21.53 31.46
N LEU A 85 -8.99 -20.78 32.27
CA LEU A 85 -9.20 -21.00 33.69
C LEU A 85 -10.70 -20.90 33.95
N ASP A 86 -11.25 -21.96 34.50
CA ASP A 86 -12.63 -22.04 34.96
C ASP A 86 -12.57 -22.40 36.45
N GLN A 87 -13.02 -21.49 37.30
CA GLN A 87 -12.92 -21.67 38.75
C GLN A 87 -14.22 -21.27 39.43
N ARG A 88 -14.77 -22.18 40.21
CA ARG A 88 -15.82 -21.84 41.18
C ARG A 88 -15.16 -21.16 42.38
N LEU A 89 -15.41 -19.87 42.55
CA LEU A 89 -14.85 -19.07 43.65
C LEU A 89 -15.62 -19.32 44.96
N SER A 90 -16.93 -19.55 44.86
CA SER A 90 -17.80 -19.92 45.98
C SER A 90 -19.05 -20.66 45.48
N ASN A 91 -20.03 -20.91 46.35
CA ASN A 91 -21.33 -21.43 45.90
C ASN A 91 -22.12 -20.43 45.05
N ALA A 92 -21.79 -19.14 45.14
CA ALA A 92 -22.53 -18.06 44.48
C ALA A 92 -21.79 -17.46 43.28
N TRP A 93 -20.48 -17.73 43.11
CA TRP A 93 -19.64 -17.06 42.11
C TRP A 93 -18.76 -18.03 41.33
N ASN A 94 -18.76 -17.87 40.01
CA ASN A 94 -17.92 -18.59 39.05
C ASN A 94 -17.08 -17.59 38.25
N LEU A 95 -15.80 -17.88 38.13
CA LEU A 95 -14.83 -17.12 37.36
C LEU A 95 -14.47 -17.90 36.10
N PHE A 96 -14.50 -17.21 34.97
CA PHE A 96 -13.96 -17.64 33.70
C PHE A 96 -12.83 -16.70 33.30
N ALA A 97 -11.72 -17.23 32.80
CA ALA A 97 -10.71 -16.44 32.14
C ALA A 97 -10.14 -17.19 30.93
N SER A 98 -9.88 -16.46 29.85
CA SER A 98 -9.21 -17.02 28.68
C SER A 98 -8.23 -16.02 28.08
N TYR A 99 -7.05 -16.53 27.76
CA TYR A 99 -6.06 -15.83 26.96
C TYR A 99 -5.85 -16.56 25.64
N ARG A 100 -5.88 -15.81 24.54
CA ARG A 100 -5.62 -16.31 23.18
C ARG A 100 -4.46 -15.55 22.58
N TYR A 101 -3.48 -16.31 22.11
CA TYR A 101 -2.34 -15.85 21.37
C TYR A 101 -2.50 -16.30 19.91
N GLY A 102 -2.33 -15.39 18.97
CA GLY A 102 -2.17 -15.74 17.56
C GLY A 102 -0.99 -14.99 16.94
N ARG A 103 -0.18 -15.67 16.14
CA ARG A 103 0.86 -15.04 15.33
C ARG A 103 0.80 -15.66 13.95
N THR A 104 0.64 -14.82 12.94
CA THR A 104 0.75 -15.23 11.55
C THR A 104 1.88 -14.44 10.90
N LYS A 105 2.69 -15.14 10.11
CA LYS A 105 3.66 -14.57 9.18
C LYS A 105 3.30 -15.07 7.79
N GLU A 106 3.04 -14.14 6.89
CA GLU A 106 2.75 -14.41 5.50
C GLU A 106 3.77 -13.68 4.63
N ALA A 107 4.34 -14.40 3.67
CA ALA A 107 5.05 -13.80 2.55
C ALA A 107 4.02 -13.30 1.53
N GLY A 108 3.98 -11.98 1.34
CA GLY A 108 2.99 -11.33 0.49
C GLY A 108 3.45 -11.26 -0.97
N PHE A 109 2.66 -11.82 -1.87
CA PHE A 109 2.95 -11.79 -3.32
C PHE A 109 2.60 -10.45 -4.00
N GLN A 110 2.07 -9.47 -3.26
CA GLN A 110 1.72 -8.17 -3.84
C GLN A 110 2.95 -7.40 -4.30
N GLN A 111 4.08 -7.54 -3.60
CA GLN A 111 5.35 -6.94 -3.99
C GLN A 111 6.40 -8.05 -4.16
N VAL A 112 6.91 -8.18 -5.39
CA VAL A 112 7.87 -9.20 -5.79
C VAL A 112 9.06 -8.52 -6.42
N ASP A 113 10.25 -8.97 -6.04
CA ASP A 113 11.51 -8.63 -6.70
C ASP A 113 11.85 -9.76 -7.68
N ILE A 114 11.70 -9.46 -8.97
CA ILE A 114 11.99 -10.40 -10.05
C ILE A 114 13.43 -10.28 -10.55
N ALA A 115 14.16 -9.24 -10.14
CA ALA A 115 15.51 -8.96 -10.60
C ALA A 115 16.59 -9.27 -9.54
N GLY A 116 16.20 -9.66 -8.33
CA GLY A 116 17.12 -9.97 -7.24
C GLY A 116 17.86 -8.74 -6.70
N LEU A 117 17.20 -7.59 -6.69
CA LEU A 117 17.74 -6.31 -6.22
C LEU A 117 17.89 -6.23 -4.69
N THR A 118 17.04 -6.93 -3.96
CA THR A 118 16.93 -6.89 -2.50
C THR A 118 17.42 -8.18 -1.83
N GLY A 119 17.74 -9.19 -2.63
CA GLY A 119 18.16 -10.52 -2.18
C GLY A 119 18.37 -11.47 -3.35
N PRO A 120 18.93 -12.67 -3.10
CA PRO A 120 19.20 -13.64 -4.16
C PRO A 120 17.91 -14.23 -4.73
N GLY A 121 17.84 -14.31 -6.07
CA GLY A 121 16.75 -14.93 -6.79
C GLY A 121 15.44 -14.13 -6.79
N ILE A 122 14.40 -14.73 -7.35
CA ILE A 122 13.06 -14.13 -7.41
C ILE A 122 12.33 -14.43 -6.11
N HIS A 123 11.87 -13.39 -5.41
CA HIS A 123 11.25 -13.55 -4.09
C HIS A 123 10.25 -12.44 -3.77
N PRO A 124 9.27 -12.72 -2.90
CA PRO A 124 8.41 -11.67 -2.34
C PRO A 124 9.23 -10.77 -1.42
N THR A 125 9.04 -9.46 -1.54
CA THR A 125 9.64 -8.47 -0.64
C THR A 125 8.67 -8.00 0.45
N ARG A 126 7.39 -8.33 0.30
CA ARG A 126 6.36 -7.97 1.27
C ARG A 126 6.18 -9.04 2.34
N GLN A 127 6.06 -8.61 3.58
CA GLN A 127 5.63 -9.45 4.70
C GLN A 127 4.35 -8.90 5.33
N ASN A 128 3.40 -9.78 5.61
CA ASN A 128 2.11 -9.44 6.21
C ASN A 128 1.99 -10.05 7.62
N PRO A 129 2.77 -9.59 8.62
CA PRO A 129 2.67 -10.16 9.96
C PRO A 129 1.39 -9.71 10.66
N LEU A 130 0.74 -10.65 11.36
CA LEU A 130 -0.48 -10.44 12.15
C LEU A 130 -0.28 -11.05 13.54
N GLN A 131 -0.59 -10.30 14.60
CA GLN A 131 -0.31 -10.68 15.99
C GLN A 131 -1.46 -10.33 16.95
N PRO A 132 -2.63 -10.97 16.82
CA PRO A 132 -3.73 -10.77 17.74
C PRO A 132 -3.39 -11.29 19.14
N ARG A 133 -3.80 -10.55 20.16
CA ARG A 133 -3.83 -11.00 21.55
C ARG A 133 -5.19 -10.71 22.11
N TYR A 134 -5.81 -11.69 22.74
CA TYR A 134 -7.12 -11.51 23.33
C TYR A 134 -7.12 -12.06 24.74
N VAL A 135 -7.54 -11.23 25.69
CA VAL A 135 -7.79 -11.61 27.07
C VAL A 135 -9.27 -11.37 27.32
N VAL A 136 -9.94 -12.34 27.92
CA VAL A 136 -11.30 -12.18 28.45
C VAL A 136 -11.35 -12.75 29.85
N VAL A 137 -12.02 -12.04 30.74
CA VAL A 137 -12.35 -12.46 32.09
C VAL A 137 -13.85 -12.28 32.25
N GLY A 138 -14.52 -13.32 32.74
CA GLY A 138 -15.93 -13.33 33.07
C GLY A 138 -16.14 -13.67 34.54
N LEU A 139 -17.07 -12.99 35.18
CA LEU A 139 -17.49 -13.28 36.55
C LEU A 139 -19.02 -13.40 36.54
N ASP A 140 -19.52 -14.58 36.88
CA ASP A 140 -20.95 -14.87 36.94
C ASP A 140 -21.32 -15.25 38.35
N GLY A 141 -22.43 -14.72 38.86
CA GLY A 141 -22.87 -15.10 40.19
C GLY A 141 -24.11 -14.43 40.71
N GLN A 142 -24.33 -14.61 42.01
CA GLN A 142 -25.44 -14.05 42.77
C GLN A 142 -24.92 -12.99 43.73
N ILE A 143 -25.38 -11.75 43.57
CA ILE A 143 -25.18 -10.66 44.54
C ILE A 143 -26.09 -10.90 45.76
N THR A 144 -27.33 -11.31 45.51
CA THR A 144 -28.27 -11.83 46.50
C THR A 144 -28.96 -13.08 45.92
N PRO A 145 -29.69 -13.88 46.71
CA PRO A 145 -30.43 -15.04 46.19
C PRO A 145 -31.42 -14.71 45.06
N THR A 146 -31.79 -13.43 44.92
CA THR A 146 -32.70 -12.97 43.87
C THR A 146 -32.06 -12.01 42.86
N LEU A 147 -30.79 -11.63 43.03
CA LEU A 147 -30.07 -10.73 42.11
C LEU A 147 -28.84 -11.44 41.56
N THR A 148 -28.86 -11.75 40.26
CA THR A 148 -27.76 -12.37 39.52
C THR A 148 -27.01 -11.34 38.69
N SER A 149 -25.70 -11.54 38.52
CA SER A 149 -24.76 -10.69 37.79
C SER A 149 -23.94 -11.53 36.82
N GLU A 150 -23.79 -11.01 35.60
CA GLU A 150 -22.87 -11.50 34.58
C GLU A 150 -21.99 -10.32 34.12
N THR A 151 -20.73 -10.35 34.54
CA THR A 151 -19.71 -9.39 34.12
C THR A 151 -18.80 -10.02 33.08
N ARG A 152 -18.46 -9.27 32.02
CA ARG A 152 -17.39 -9.63 31.09
C ARG A 152 -16.45 -8.45 30.89
N VAL A 153 -15.16 -8.68 31.02
CA VAL A 153 -14.10 -7.73 30.67
C VAL A 153 -13.24 -8.37 29.62
N SER A 154 -12.96 -7.67 28.52
CA SER A 154 -12.01 -8.14 27.54
C SER A 154 -11.07 -7.05 27.07
N TRP A 155 -9.88 -7.48 26.70
CA TRP A 155 -8.87 -6.67 26.05
C TRP A 155 -8.42 -7.39 24.79
N TYR A 156 -8.48 -6.68 23.68
CA TYR A 156 -8.06 -7.18 22.39
C TYR A 156 -6.99 -6.28 21.81
N ARG A 157 -5.80 -6.82 21.56
CA ARG A 157 -4.82 -6.18 20.68
C ARG A 157 -4.95 -6.77 19.29
N HIS A 158 -5.27 -5.94 18.32
CA HIS A 158 -5.16 -6.25 16.91
C HIS A 158 -3.93 -5.54 16.34
N TRP A 159 -2.82 -6.27 16.19
CA TRP A 159 -1.65 -5.73 15.54
C TRP A 159 -1.41 -6.43 14.22
N TRP A 160 -1.25 -5.67 13.14
CA TRP A 160 -0.80 -6.18 11.85
C TRP A 160 0.01 -5.11 11.13
N ALA A 161 0.82 -5.55 10.17
CA ALA A 161 1.52 -4.65 9.28
C ALA A 161 1.52 -5.18 7.85
N TRP A 162 1.62 -4.28 6.89
CA TRP A 162 2.12 -4.56 5.55
C TRP A 162 3.52 -3.99 5.52
N GLN A 163 4.50 -4.87 5.59
CA GLN A 163 5.91 -4.51 5.54
C GLN A 163 6.34 -4.68 4.10
N THR A 164 6.59 -3.58 3.40
CA THR A 164 7.02 -3.58 2.00
C THR A 164 8.41 -2.97 1.89
N GLN A 165 9.08 -3.29 0.79
CA GLN A 165 10.28 -2.60 0.40
C GLN A 165 9.91 -1.19 -0.09
N SER A 166 10.51 -0.18 0.53
CA SER A 166 10.35 1.21 0.09
C SER A 166 11.04 1.42 -1.25
N PRO A 167 10.52 2.29 -2.13
CA PRO A 167 11.15 2.60 -3.42
C PRO A 167 12.61 3.04 -3.22
N PHE A 168 13.48 2.52 -4.08
CA PHE A 168 14.92 2.81 -4.06
C PHE A 168 15.47 2.86 -5.50
N PRO A 169 16.60 3.56 -5.73
CA PRO A 169 17.27 3.55 -7.03
C PRO A 169 17.67 2.12 -7.45
N GLN A 170 17.03 1.58 -8.49
CA GLN A 170 17.31 0.21 -8.97
C GLN A 170 18.55 0.13 -9.87
N VAL A 171 19.00 1.26 -10.42
CA VAL A 171 20.17 1.34 -11.31
C VAL A 171 21.08 2.48 -10.90
N GLN A 172 22.39 2.31 -11.11
CA GLN A 172 23.36 3.34 -10.77
C GLN A 172 23.13 4.61 -11.60
N GLY A 173 23.24 5.77 -10.95
CA GLY A 173 23.08 7.08 -11.59
C GLY A 173 21.66 7.63 -11.57
N THR A 174 20.74 7.00 -10.83
CA THR A 174 19.44 7.59 -10.48
C THR A 174 19.39 7.90 -8.99
N ASN A 175 18.65 8.96 -8.63
CA ASN A 175 18.42 9.37 -7.24
C ASN A 175 17.05 8.91 -6.70
N ALA A 176 16.27 8.23 -7.55
CA ALA A 176 14.91 7.79 -7.28
C ALA A 176 14.67 6.44 -7.95
N ALA A 177 13.62 5.76 -7.49
CA ALA A 177 13.13 4.56 -8.15
C ALA A 177 12.55 4.92 -9.53
N LEU A 178 12.78 4.07 -10.53
CA LEU A 178 12.20 4.22 -11.85
C LEU A 178 10.91 3.41 -11.94
N ASP A 179 9.80 4.09 -12.24
CA ASP A 179 8.55 3.45 -12.63
C ASP A 179 8.40 3.60 -14.15
N VAL A 180 8.53 2.48 -14.86
CA VAL A 180 8.43 2.41 -16.32
C VAL A 180 7.04 2.02 -16.81
N THR A 181 6.10 1.76 -15.89
CA THR A 181 4.77 1.19 -16.18
C THR A 181 3.63 2.10 -15.73
N ASN A 182 3.96 3.13 -14.95
CA ASN A 182 3.08 4.20 -14.52
C ASN A 182 1.89 3.71 -13.68
N GLU A 183 2.17 2.88 -12.68
CA GLU A 183 1.17 2.22 -11.80
C GLU A 183 0.03 1.49 -12.53
N ALA A 184 0.15 1.27 -13.84
CA ALA A 184 -0.95 0.79 -14.66
C ALA A 184 -1.03 -0.74 -14.60
N VAL A 185 -2.25 -1.25 -14.36
CA VAL A 185 -2.60 -2.68 -14.41
C VAL A 185 -2.27 -3.33 -15.77
N VAL A 186 -1.99 -2.52 -16.81
CA VAL A 186 -1.64 -2.94 -18.17
C VAL A 186 -0.40 -2.19 -18.67
N GLY A 187 0.69 -2.24 -17.90
CA GLY A 187 2.00 -1.81 -18.38
C GLY A 187 2.53 -2.69 -19.52
N ILE A 188 3.31 -2.12 -20.44
CA ILE A 188 3.95 -2.87 -21.55
C ILE A 188 4.96 -3.90 -21.00
N VAL A 189 5.59 -3.61 -19.85
CA VAL A 189 6.52 -4.48 -19.11
C VAL A 189 6.22 -4.31 -17.63
N SER A 190 6.44 -5.31 -16.78
CA SER A 190 6.39 -5.16 -15.31
C SER A 190 7.66 -4.49 -14.77
N GLU A 191 7.65 -3.89 -13.58
CA GLU A 191 8.87 -3.38 -12.94
C GLU A 191 9.77 -4.53 -12.41
N PRO A 192 11.09 -4.31 -12.26
CA PRO A 192 12.00 -5.28 -11.65
C PRO A 192 11.64 -5.60 -10.19
N ILE A 193 11.13 -4.59 -9.49
CA ILE A 193 10.43 -4.71 -8.22
C ILE A 193 9.23 -3.79 -8.28
N ASN A 194 8.05 -4.31 -7.92
CA ASN A 194 6.84 -3.50 -7.93
C ASN A 194 6.97 -2.33 -6.93
N ILE A 195 6.77 -1.11 -7.42
CA ILE A 195 6.80 0.13 -6.63
C ILE A 195 5.50 0.94 -6.74
N ASP A 196 4.43 0.36 -7.30
CA ASP A 196 3.15 1.03 -7.39
C ASP A 196 2.51 1.21 -6.01
N THR A 197 1.69 2.26 -5.90
CA THR A 197 1.05 2.64 -4.65
C THR A 197 0.21 1.51 -4.01
N GLN A 198 -0.45 0.63 -4.78
CA GLN A 198 -1.31 -0.42 -4.20
C GLN A 198 -0.50 -1.58 -3.62
N ASN A 199 0.60 -1.93 -4.27
CA ASN A 199 1.39 -3.11 -3.99
C ASN A 199 2.54 -2.84 -3.03
N ALA A 200 3.22 -1.70 -3.16
CA ALA A 200 4.42 -1.32 -2.41
C ALA A 200 4.15 -0.42 -1.19
N ARG A 201 2.89 -0.13 -0.85
CA ARG A 201 2.52 0.61 0.37
C ARG A 201 2.83 -0.17 1.65
N ALA A 202 3.49 0.49 2.60
CA ALA A 202 3.65 0.00 3.94
C ALA A 202 2.53 0.53 4.84
N ARG A 203 2.01 -0.34 5.71
CA ARG A 203 0.99 0.02 6.71
C ARG A 203 1.31 -0.64 8.03
N THR A 204 0.98 0.03 9.12
CA THR A 204 0.99 -0.58 10.45
C THR A 204 -0.30 -0.22 11.15
N TRP A 205 -0.94 -1.23 11.71
CA TRP A 205 -2.10 -1.10 12.56
C TRP A 205 -1.79 -1.70 13.93
N ASN A 206 -2.01 -0.92 14.98
CA ASN A 206 -1.83 -1.34 16.35
C ASN A 206 -3.04 -0.86 17.15
N GLY A 207 -4.13 -1.63 17.04
CA GLY A 207 -5.37 -1.39 17.77
C GLY A 207 -5.37 -2.10 19.11
N ARG A 208 -5.90 -1.43 20.13
CA ARG A 208 -6.18 -1.99 21.45
C ARG A 208 -7.62 -1.64 21.82
N ASP A 209 -8.46 -2.64 21.88
CA ASP A 209 -9.86 -2.51 22.23
C ASP A 209 -10.06 -3.05 23.64
N THR A 210 -10.59 -2.23 24.53
CA THR A 210 -11.05 -2.65 25.86
C THR A 210 -12.57 -2.64 25.84
N TYR A 211 -13.18 -3.73 26.33
CA TYR A 211 -14.61 -3.89 26.42
C TYR A 211 -15.00 -4.38 27.81
N LEU A 212 -16.05 -3.79 28.37
CA LEU A 212 -16.69 -4.20 29.61
C LEU A 212 -18.19 -4.32 29.35
N SER A 213 -18.82 -5.38 29.85
CA SER A 213 -20.28 -5.51 29.90
C SER A 213 -20.71 -6.05 31.25
N GLU A 214 -21.85 -5.54 31.73
CA GLU A 214 -22.51 -5.99 32.94
C GLU A 214 -23.98 -6.22 32.65
N ASN A 215 -24.48 -7.41 32.98
CA ASN A 215 -25.90 -7.75 32.91
C ASN A 215 -26.38 -8.23 34.27
N LEU A 216 -27.49 -7.68 34.74
CA LEU A 216 -28.10 -7.99 36.02
C LEU A 216 -29.52 -8.50 35.79
N SER A 217 -29.90 -9.55 36.52
CA SER A 217 -31.28 -10.05 36.56
C SER A 217 -31.75 -10.14 38.01
N TRP A 218 -32.80 -9.39 38.32
CA TRP A 218 -33.37 -9.24 39.65
C TRP A 218 -34.79 -9.79 39.71
N VAL A 219 -35.00 -10.79 40.56
CA VAL A 219 -36.32 -11.30 40.93
C VAL A 219 -36.80 -10.56 42.17
N THR A 220 -37.91 -9.84 42.06
CA THR A 220 -38.51 -9.10 43.17
C THR A 220 -40.00 -9.39 43.24
N GLY A 221 -40.39 -10.21 44.21
CA GLY A 221 -41.74 -10.77 44.30
C GLY A 221 -42.09 -11.57 43.03
N PRO A 222 -43.22 -11.28 42.34
CA PRO A 222 -43.61 -11.95 41.11
C PRO A 222 -42.93 -11.37 39.85
N HIS A 223 -42.06 -10.37 40.00
CA HIS A 223 -41.45 -9.66 38.87
C HIS A 223 -40.00 -10.09 38.64
N THR A 224 -39.58 -10.13 37.37
CA THR A 224 -38.18 -10.25 36.96
C THR A 224 -37.79 -8.99 36.19
N ILE A 225 -36.75 -8.30 36.64
CA ILE A 225 -36.22 -7.09 36.01
C ILE A 225 -34.82 -7.42 35.49
N GLN A 226 -34.55 -7.11 34.21
CA GLN A 226 -33.24 -7.26 33.60
C GLN A 226 -32.71 -5.88 33.19
N PHE A 227 -31.46 -5.60 33.55
CA PHE A 227 -30.82 -4.32 33.25
C PHE A 227 -29.31 -4.52 33.15
N GLY A 228 -28.62 -3.60 32.48
CA GLY A 228 -27.20 -3.75 32.21
C GLY A 228 -26.63 -2.60 31.42
N GLY A 229 -25.33 -2.68 31.15
CA GLY A 229 -24.61 -1.67 30.40
C GLY A 229 -23.32 -2.23 29.81
N ASN A 230 -22.76 -1.50 28.85
CA ASN A 230 -21.44 -1.83 28.33
C ASN A 230 -20.62 -0.56 28.07
N PHE A 231 -19.31 -0.76 28.04
CA PHE A 231 -18.33 0.26 27.73
C PHE A 231 -17.33 -0.31 26.73
N ARG A 232 -17.00 0.48 25.70
CA ARG A 232 -15.97 0.15 24.72
C ARG A 232 -15.03 1.33 24.56
N ASN A 233 -13.73 1.07 24.65
CA ASN A 233 -12.69 2.00 24.29
C ASN A 233 -11.80 1.40 23.20
N GLN A 234 -11.50 2.18 22.17
CA GLN A 234 -10.64 1.76 21.06
C GLN A 234 -9.45 2.73 20.95
N ALA A 235 -8.27 2.24 21.31
CA ALA A 235 -7.02 2.96 21.11
C ALA A 235 -6.34 2.43 19.85
N ILE A 236 -6.44 3.19 18.76
CA ILE A 236 -5.92 2.79 17.45
C ILE A 236 -4.71 3.66 17.10
N TYR A 237 -3.56 3.03 16.92
CA TYR A 237 -2.44 3.62 16.22
C TYR A 237 -2.40 3.05 14.80
N HIS A 238 -2.42 3.92 13.80
CA HIS A 238 -2.39 3.54 12.40
C HIS A 238 -1.44 4.46 11.65
N GLN A 239 -0.49 3.85 10.93
CA GLN A 239 0.46 4.55 10.08
C GLN A 239 0.41 3.95 8.68
N ARG A 240 0.54 4.82 7.67
CA ARG A 240 0.60 4.46 6.26
C ARG A 240 1.66 5.28 5.55
N THR A 241 2.24 4.73 4.50
CA THR A 241 3.25 5.39 3.66
C THR A 241 2.71 5.75 2.28
N ASP A 242 1.41 5.94 2.14
CA ASP A 242 0.74 6.06 0.85
C ASP A 242 -0.43 7.05 0.90
N LYS A 243 -0.73 7.72 -0.22
CA LYS A 243 -1.88 8.63 -0.37
C LYS A 243 -3.15 7.91 -0.82
N VAL A 244 -3.27 6.59 -0.65
CA VAL A 244 -4.31 5.71 -1.23
C VAL A 244 -4.16 5.57 -2.75
N THR A 245 -3.93 6.66 -3.48
CA THR A 245 -3.71 6.73 -4.93
C THR A 245 -2.70 7.82 -5.27
N GLY A 246 -1.84 7.56 -6.25
CA GLY A 246 -0.94 8.57 -6.82
C GLY A 246 0.27 8.92 -5.96
N GLY A 247 0.78 7.99 -5.15
CA GLY A 247 2.11 8.17 -4.55
C GLY A 247 2.37 7.39 -3.26
N LEU A 248 3.64 6.98 -3.14
CA LEU A 248 4.27 6.51 -1.92
C LEU A 248 5.03 7.65 -1.25
N GLY A 249 4.80 7.84 0.05
CA GLY A 249 5.49 8.83 0.88
C GLY A 249 6.85 8.37 1.41
N THR A 250 7.33 7.19 1.02
CA THR A 250 8.60 6.60 1.50
C THR A 250 9.81 6.93 0.64
N GLY A 251 9.64 7.55 -0.53
CA GLY A 251 10.76 7.98 -1.38
C GLY A 251 10.31 8.50 -2.73
N PRO A 252 11.17 9.23 -3.46
CA PRO A 252 10.86 9.72 -4.80
C PRO A 252 10.76 8.59 -5.83
N ILE A 253 9.86 8.73 -6.79
CA ILE A 253 9.67 7.84 -7.94
C ILE A 253 9.70 8.69 -9.20
N TYR A 254 10.48 8.29 -10.20
CA TYR A 254 10.48 8.89 -11.54
C TYR A 254 9.58 8.07 -12.46
N LEU A 255 8.48 8.68 -12.87
CA LEU A 255 7.48 8.08 -13.77
C LEU A 255 7.90 8.28 -15.23
N PHE A 256 7.89 7.21 -16.00
CA PHE A 256 8.07 7.26 -17.44
C PHE A 256 6.70 7.36 -18.13
N GLY A 257 6.48 8.38 -18.97
CA GLY A 257 5.29 8.48 -19.83
C GLY A 257 4.24 9.55 -19.50
N TRP A 258 4.45 10.43 -18.51
CA TRP A 258 3.59 11.61 -18.35
C TRP A 258 4.06 12.79 -19.19
N HIS A 259 3.34 13.06 -20.28
CA HIS A 259 3.24 14.42 -20.80
C HIS A 259 2.15 15.16 -20.01
N ARG A 260 2.60 16.16 -19.24
CA ARG A 260 1.89 17.10 -18.33
C ARG A 260 1.81 16.65 -16.88
N GLN A 261 2.33 17.55 -16.03
CA GLN A 261 2.38 17.56 -14.56
C GLN A 261 3.51 16.72 -13.92
N PHE A 262 4.69 17.36 -13.81
CA PHE A 262 5.57 17.14 -12.67
C PHE A 262 4.79 17.48 -11.39
N HIS A 263 4.21 16.47 -10.75
CA HIS A 263 3.80 16.60 -9.36
C HIS A 263 5.04 16.39 -8.50
N HIS A 264 5.61 17.49 -8.03
CA HIS A 264 6.56 17.49 -6.92
C HIS A 264 5.79 17.13 -5.64
N ASP A 265 5.30 15.90 -5.51
CA ASP A 265 4.66 15.41 -4.29
C ASP A 265 5.69 14.86 -3.28
N SER A 266 6.96 15.28 -3.41
CA SER A 266 8.00 15.11 -2.39
C SER A 266 8.02 16.28 -1.39
N CYS A 267 6.85 16.61 -0.86
CA CYS A 267 6.79 17.22 0.46
C CYS A 267 6.48 16.10 1.43
N GLY A 268 7.50 15.61 2.14
CA GLY A 268 7.35 14.63 3.20
C GLY A 268 6.25 15.08 4.16
N GLN A 269 5.09 14.44 4.06
CA GLN A 269 4.06 14.61 5.07
C GLN A 269 4.53 13.84 6.29
N PRO A 270 4.68 14.48 7.46
CA PRO A 270 4.88 13.71 8.69
C PRO A 270 3.70 12.74 8.81
N ALA A 271 3.99 11.52 9.28
CA ALA A 271 3.00 10.49 9.52
C ALA A 271 1.73 11.11 10.15
N SER A 272 0.56 10.81 9.60
CA SER A 272 -0.70 11.23 10.21
C SER A 272 -0.88 10.50 11.53
N HIS A 273 -0.44 11.12 12.62
CA HIS A 273 -0.66 10.64 13.98
C HIS A 273 -2.10 10.94 14.38
N VAL A 274 -3.00 9.99 14.13
CA VAL A 274 -4.36 10.07 14.69
C VAL A 274 -4.31 9.55 16.13
N TRP A 275 -4.24 10.48 17.09
CA TRP A 275 -4.59 10.19 18.48
C TRP A 275 -6.07 10.46 18.67
N ARG A 276 -6.92 9.41 18.66
CA ARG A 276 -8.30 9.54 19.14
C ARG A 276 -8.30 9.45 20.66
N ARG A 277 -8.68 10.55 21.32
CA ARG A 277 -9.01 10.57 22.75
C ARG A 277 -10.28 11.40 22.94
N GLY A 278 -11.42 10.72 23.07
CA GLY A 278 -12.71 11.33 23.41
C GLY A 278 -13.33 12.17 22.28
N ASP A 279 -14.64 12.05 22.12
CA ASP A 279 -15.41 12.75 21.10
C ASP A 279 -15.52 14.25 21.40
N HIS A 280 -14.60 15.06 20.87
CA HIS A 280 -14.83 16.49 20.59
C HIS A 280 -13.93 16.92 19.40
N GLU A 281 -14.58 17.28 18.30
CA GLU A 281 -13.94 17.66 17.04
C GLU A 281 -13.59 19.16 17.03
N LEU A 282 -12.30 19.47 16.90
CA LEU A 282 -11.79 20.81 16.60
C LEU A 282 -10.71 20.67 15.52
N SER A 283 -11.14 20.77 14.27
CA SER A 283 -10.30 20.68 13.08
C SER A 283 -9.71 22.05 12.76
N ALA A 284 -8.46 22.30 13.17
CA ALA A 284 -7.71 23.48 12.75
C ALA A 284 -6.87 23.14 11.50
N PHE A 285 -7.34 23.53 10.32
CA PHE A 285 -6.58 23.49 9.08
C PHE A 285 -5.65 24.71 8.98
N GLY A 286 -4.40 24.56 9.40
CA GLY A 286 -3.36 25.55 9.13
C GLY A 286 -2.87 25.43 7.67
N ARG A 287 -3.20 26.41 6.82
CA ARG A 287 -2.56 26.57 5.50
C ARG A 287 -1.15 27.15 5.71
N CYS A 288 -0.11 26.40 5.39
CA CYS A 288 1.19 26.99 5.10
C CYS A 288 1.23 27.35 3.61
N GLN A 289 1.35 28.64 3.30
CA GLN A 289 1.61 29.11 1.93
C GLN A 289 3.06 28.78 1.53
N PRO A 290 3.34 28.49 0.25
CA PRO A 290 4.70 28.33 -0.22
C PRO A 290 5.44 29.67 -0.17
N VAL A 291 6.64 29.67 0.40
CA VAL A 291 7.61 30.75 0.27
C VAL A 291 8.21 30.63 -1.14
N GLU A 292 7.86 31.56 -2.03
CA GLU A 292 8.54 31.72 -3.31
C GLU A 292 10.03 32.01 -3.08
N SER A 293 10.90 31.27 -3.75
CA SER A 293 12.31 31.64 -3.91
C SER A 293 12.62 31.67 -5.42
N PRO A 294 13.29 32.71 -5.93
CA PRO A 294 13.37 33.00 -7.34
C PRO A 294 14.56 32.26 -7.95
N LEU A 295 14.35 31.56 -9.05
CA LEU A 295 15.36 31.25 -10.07
C LEU A 295 14.68 30.39 -11.14
N CYS A 296 14.05 31.05 -12.11
CA CYS A 296 13.85 30.61 -13.50
C CYS A 296 13.02 31.71 -14.19
N ASP A 297 13.68 32.65 -14.87
CA ASP A 297 13.02 33.58 -15.78
C ASP A 297 12.33 32.83 -16.92
N PRO A 298 11.05 33.12 -17.24
CA PRO A 298 10.46 32.66 -18.49
C PRO A 298 10.78 33.66 -19.60
N VAL A 299 11.55 33.19 -20.59
CA VAL A 299 11.71 33.84 -21.90
C VAL A 299 10.32 34.03 -22.53
N GLY A 300 10.04 35.28 -22.91
CA GLY A 300 8.73 35.74 -23.35
C GLY A 300 8.24 35.14 -24.66
N HIS A 301 6.92 35.03 -24.76
CA HIS A 301 6.21 35.03 -26.03
C HIS A 301 5.00 35.95 -25.90
N ASP A 302 5.07 37.08 -26.61
CA ASP A 302 3.99 38.03 -26.82
C ASP A 302 2.88 37.43 -27.70
N GLY A 303 1.63 37.66 -27.31
CA GLY A 303 0.43 37.37 -28.08
C GLY A 303 -0.81 38.02 -27.44
N PRO A 304 -1.71 38.66 -28.20
CA PRO A 304 -2.45 39.84 -27.74
C PRO A 304 -3.67 39.53 -26.86
N ARG A 305 -3.88 40.41 -25.87
CA ARG A 305 -5.05 40.44 -24.98
C ARG A 305 -6.29 40.90 -25.75
N HIS A 306 -7.34 40.08 -25.76
CA HIS A 306 -8.70 40.54 -26.04
C HIS A 306 -9.46 40.75 -24.72
N SER A 307 -9.86 41.99 -24.53
CA SER A 307 -10.67 42.54 -23.46
C SER A 307 -12.12 42.04 -23.52
N ALA A 308 -12.64 41.60 -22.38
CA ALA A 308 -14.08 41.39 -22.16
C ALA A 308 -14.75 42.73 -21.78
N PRO A 309 -15.98 43.00 -22.21
CA PRO A 309 -16.81 44.00 -21.58
C PRO A 309 -17.81 43.36 -20.60
N ASP A 310 -17.82 43.96 -19.42
CA ASP A 310 -18.79 43.84 -18.33
C ASP A 310 -20.13 44.49 -18.74
N ALA A 311 -21.27 43.81 -18.54
CA ALA A 311 -22.57 44.47 -18.49
C ALA A 311 -23.64 43.62 -17.78
N ARG A 312 -24.11 44.19 -16.67
CA ARG A 312 -25.30 43.85 -15.89
C ARG A 312 -26.57 43.68 -16.75
N ARG A 313 -27.30 42.59 -16.54
CA ARG A 313 -28.70 42.52 -16.08
C ARG A 313 -29.11 41.07 -15.90
#